data_AF-A0A1M2SPP6-F1
#
_entry.id   AF-A0A1M2SPP6-F1
#
_cell.length_a   1.000
_cell.length_b   1.000
_cell.length_c   1.000
_cell.angle_alpha   90.00
_cell.angle_beta   90.00
_cell.angle_gamma   90.00
#
_symmetry.space_group_name_H-M   'P 1'
#
loop_
_entity.id
_entity.type
_entity.pdbx_description
1 polymer ?
#
loop_
_entity_poly.entity_id
_entity_poly.type
_entity_poly.pdbx_seq_one_letter_code
_entity_poly.pdbx_strand_id
1 'polypeptide(L)'
;MGAKFLDQKTGVILEEPEFVKLYIRDLCRVKGLSATQYKIFTFMLANMNTDNVVSFGPRTKEKFLSEHSIKPQTFNNNVSQLIESCLISRIARNEFLVNKKYAVKVDWAKVQKIVWTTTYSNEGIDSTVTIAPKKTD
;
A
#
# COMPACT_ATOMS: atom_id res chain seq x y z
N MET A 1 -3.17 -0.76 -16.76
CA MET A 1 -4.45 -1.02 -17.45
C MET A 1 -5.12 -2.14 -16.69
N GLY A 2 -6.27 -1.87 -16.07
CA GLY A 2 -6.96 -2.84 -15.23
C GLY A 2 -7.58 -3.96 -16.05
N ALA A 3 -7.86 -5.10 -15.43
CA ALA A 3 -8.60 -6.16 -16.09
C ALA A 3 -10.01 -5.66 -16.43
N LYS A 4 -10.39 -5.76 -17.70
CA LYS A 4 -11.71 -5.39 -18.22
C LYS A 4 -12.65 -6.57 -18.04
N PHE A 5 -13.63 -6.44 -17.16
CA PHE A 5 -14.67 -7.45 -16.98
C PHE A 5 -15.89 -7.06 -17.82
N LEU A 6 -16.37 -8.00 -18.65
CA LEU A 6 -17.63 -7.85 -19.37
C LEU A 6 -18.75 -8.32 -18.42
N ASP A 7 -19.61 -7.39 -18.00
CA ASP A 7 -20.83 -7.77 -17.28
C ASP A 7 -21.79 -8.44 -18.27
N GLN A 8 -21.99 -9.75 -18.14
CA GLN A 8 -22.81 -10.57 -19.04
C GLN A 8 -24.30 -10.19 -19.05
N LYS A 9 -24.78 -9.39 -18.08
CA LYS A 9 -26.18 -8.93 -18.03
C LYS A 9 -26.40 -7.57 -18.68
N THR A 10 -25.40 -6.69 -18.67
CA THR A 10 -25.56 -5.29 -19.09
C THR A 10 -24.70 -4.91 -20.29
N GLY A 11 -23.72 -5.75 -20.66
CA GLY A 11 -22.81 -5.49 -21.79
C GLY A 11 -21.79 -4.39 -21.55
N VAL A 12 -21.72 -3.85 -20.31
CA VAL A 12 -20.80 -2.77 -19.95
C VAL A 12 -19.45 -3.36 -19.56
N ILE A 13 -18.39 -2.74 -20.07
CA ILE A 13 -17.02 -3.03 -19.66
C ILE A 13 -16.75 -2.31 -18.34
N LEU A 14 -16.69 -3.07 -17.24
CA LEU A 14 -16.31 -2.55 -15.94
C LEU A 14 -14.79 -2.73 -15.81
N GLU A 15 -14.08 -1.60 -15.74
CA GLU A 15 -12.65 -1.58 -15.43
C GLU A 15 -12.52 -1.47 -13.92
N GLU A 16 -11.95 -2.50 -13.29
CA GLU A 16 -11.72 -2.47 -11.85
C GLU A 16 -10.64 -1.40 -11.58
N PRO A 17 -10.95 -0.35 -10.78
CA PRO A 17 -10.02 0.75 -10.54
C PRO A 17 -8.76 0.23 -9.82
N GLU A 18 -7.62 0.90 -9.98
CA GLU A 18 -6.40 0.51 -9.28
C GLU A 18 -6.65 0.43 -7.76
N PHE A 19 -6.56 -0.78 -7.20
CA PHE A 19 -6.74 -1.00 -5.76
C PHE A 19 -5.53 -1.71 -5.17
N VAL A 20 -5.11 -1.27 -3.99
CA VAL A 20 -4.08 -1.94 -3.18
C VAL A 20 -4.81 -2.82 -2.17
N LYS A 21 -4.61 -4.13 -2.22
CA LYS A 21 -5.20 -5.07 -1.26
C LYS A 21 -4.43 -5.00 0.06
N LEU A 22 -4.78 -4.04 0.90
CA LEU A 22 -4.19 -3.85 2.22
C LEU A 22 -5.12 -4.45 3.28
N TYR A 23 -4.61 -5.33 4.14
CA TYR A 23 -5.28 -5.64 5.42
C TYR A 23 -5.06 -4.46 6.38
N ILE A 24 -5.61 -3.30 6.01
CA ILE A 24 -5.43 -2.02 6.68
C ILE A 24 -5.60 -2.14 8.20
N ARG A 25 -6.67 -2.83 8.60
CA ARG A 25 -7.08 -2.94 9.99
C ARG A 25 -6.05 -3.71 10.83
N ASP A 26 -5.49 -4.78 10.27
CA ASP A 26 -4.54 -5.63 10.97
C ASP A 26 -3.14 -5.03 10.96
N LEU A 27 -2.73 -4.37 9.87
CA LEU A 27 -1.44 -3.68 9.78
C LEU A 27 -1.36 -2.50 10.78
N CYS A 28 -2.45 -1.75 10.93
CA CYS A 28 -2.55 -0.68 11.91
C CYS A 28 -2.56 -1.19 13.35
N ARG A 29 -3.18 -2.36 13.61
CA ARG A 29 -3.15 -3.01 14.94
C ARG A 29 -1.77 -3.59 15.28
N VAL A 30 -1.09 -4.19 14.31
CA VAL A 30 0.20 -4.87 14.52
C VAL A 30 1.35 -3.87 14.72
N LYS A 31 1.27 -2.67 14.12
CA LYS A 31 2.33 -1.64 14.20
C LYS A 31 1.98 -0.41 15.03
N GLY A 32 0.76 -0.30 15.55
CA GLY A 32 0.34 0.82 16.41
C GLY A 32 0.27 2.17 15.68
N LEU A 33 -0.19 2.17 14.43
CA LEU A 33 -0.23 3.40 13.63
C LEU A 33 -1.27 4.39 14.18
N SER A 34 -0.87 5.66 14.31
CA SER A 34 -1.80 6.74 14.65
C SER A 34 -2.77 7.01 13.51
N ALA A 35 -3.93 7.61 13.81
CA ALA A 35 -4.92 7.96 12.78
C ALA A 35 -4.34 8.86 11.66
N THR A 36 -3.36 9.71 11.99
CA THR A 36 -2.67 10.57 11.02
C THR A 36 -1.69 9.77 10.17
N GLN A 37 -0.89 8.89 10.78
CA GLN A 37 0.01 8.01 10.04
C GLN A 37 -0.76 7.11 9.07
N TYR A 38 -1.93 6.61 9.50
CA TYR A 38 -2.82 5.81 8.68
C TYR A 38 -3.27 6.56 7.41
N LYS A 39 -3.72 7.82 7.55
CA LYS A 39 -4.10 8.66 6.39
C LYS A 39 -2.92 8.87 5.44
N ILE A 40 -1.75 9.17 5.98
CA ILE A 40 -0.52 9.40 5.20
C ILE A 40 -0.11 8.13 4.47
N PHE A 41 -0.11 6.98 5.13
CA PHE A 41 0.25 5.71 4.53
C PHE A 41 -0.74 5.30 3.44
N THR A 42 -2.04 5.48 3.66
CA THR A 42 -3.07 5.24 2.64
C THR A 42 -2.88 6.13 1.41
N PHE A 43 -2.57 7.41 1.63
CA PHE A 43 -2.21 8.32 0.54
C PHE A 43 -0.98 7.85 -0.24
N MET A 44 0.06 7.37 0.45
CA MET A 44 1.25 6.81 -0.20
C MET A 44 0.89 5.61 -1.07
N LEU A 45 0.11 4.67 -0.54
CA LEU A 45 -0.31 3.47 -1.26
C LEU A 45 -1.16 3.79 -2.49
N ALA A 46 -2.01 4.82 -2.42
CA ALA A 46 -2.78 5.29 -3.57
C ALA A 46 -1.89 5.85 -4.69
N ASN A 47 -0.71 6.38 -4.36
CA ASN A 47 0.28 6.90 -5.31
C ASN A 47 1.43 5.90 -5.59
N MET A 48 1.26 4.64 -5.20
CA MET A 48 2.26 3.59 -5.43
C MET A 48 2.21 3.10 -6.87
N ASN A 49 3.37 2.77 -7.46
CA ASN A 49 3.46 2.12 -8.75
C ASN A 49 3.57 0.58 -8.61
N THR A 50 3.69 -0.14 -9.72
CA THR A 50 3.83 -1.60 -9.74
C THR A 50 5.14 -2.13 -9.17
N ASP A 51 6.15 -1.28 -9.03
CA ASP A 51 7.44 -1.60 -8.42
C ASP A 51 7.46 -1.36 -6.91
N ASN A 52 6.28 -1.11 -6.31
CA ASN A 52 6.11 -0.76 -4.90
C ASN A 52 6.78 0.57 -4.51
N VAL A 53 7.05 1.44 -5.49
CA VAL A 53 7.61 2.77 -5.27
C VAL A 53 6.49 3.79 -5.28
N VAL A 54 6.51 4.68 -4.30
CA VAL A 54 5.57 5.79 -4.13
C VAL A 54 6.30 7.07 -4.48
N SER A 55 5.81 7.75 -5.50
CA SER A 55 6.37 9.03 -5.97
C SER A 55 5.23 10.01 -6.17
N PHE A 56 5.30 11.18 -5.55
CA PHE A 56 4.27 12.22 -5.70
C PHE A 56 4.87 13.61 -5.84
N GLY A 57 4.26 14.41 -6.71
CA GLY A 57 4.65 15.80 -6.93
C GLY A 57 4.26 16.74 -5.78
N PRO A 58 4.85 17.94 -5.70
CA PRO A 58 4.54 18.94 -4.69
C PRO A 58 3.04 19.27 -4.61
N ARG A 59 2.38 19.43 -5.77
CA ARG A 59 0.95 19.74 -5.86
C ARG A 59 0.07 18.63 -5.26
N THR A 60 0.40 17.38 -5.51
CA THR A 60 -0.33 16.22 -4.96
C THR A 60 -0.20 16.16 -3.45
N LYS A 61 1.00 16.45 -2.93
CA LYS A 61 1.26 16.58 -1.49
C LYS A 61 0.44 17.72 -0.87
N GLU A 62 0.49 18.91 -1.47
CA GLU A 62 -0.24 20.09 -0.97
C GLU A 62 -1.75 19.86 -0.92
N LYS A 63 -2.33 19.24 -1.96
CA LYS A 63 -3.74 18.86 -2.00
C LYS A 63 -4.11 17.93 -0.85
N PHE A 64 -3.32 16.89 -0.60
CA PHE A 64 -3.56 15.98 0.53
C PHE A 64 -3.46 16.70 1.88
N LEU A 65 -2.47 17.59 2.04
CA LEU A 65 -2.29 18.35 3.28
C LEU A 65 -3.49 19.26 3.57
N SER A 66 -4.03 19.94 2.55
CA SER A 66 -5.19 20.83 2.71
C SER A 66 -6.46 20.03 3.00
N GLU A 67 -6.73 18.95 2.26
CA GLU A 67 -7.90 18.08 2.45
C GLU A 67 -8.00 17.49 3.86
N HIS A 68 -6.86 17.20 4.48
CA HIS A 68 -6.81 16.61 5.82
C HIS A 68 -6.40 17.58 6.92
N SER A 69 -6.24 18.87 6.62
CA SER A 69 -5.81 19.90 7.58
C SER A 69 -4.50 19.52 8.31
N ILE A 70 -3.55 18.91 7.59
CA ILE A 70 -2.25 18.47 8.12
C ILE A 70 -1.18 19.50 7.79
N LYS A 71 -0.41 19.95 8.80
CA LYS A 71 0.73 20.84 8.58
C LYS A 71 1.88 20.10 7.86
N PRO A 72 2.65 20.75 6.97
CA PRO A 72 3.78 20.12 6.28
C PRO A 72 4.81 19.48 7.23
N GLN A 73 5.08 20.14 8.37
CA GLN A 73 5.99 19.62 9.40
C GLN A 73 5.45 18.34 10.04
N THR A 74 4.16 18.33 10.39
CA THR A 74 3.49 17.14 10.93
C THR A 74 3.56 15.97 9.96
N PHE A 75 3.33 16.22 8.67
CA PHE A 75 3.49 15.19 7.64
C PHE A 75 4.91 14.62 7.63
N ASN A 76 5.94 15.47 7.57
CA ASN A 76 7.32 15.02 7.53
C ASN A 76 7.71 14.21 8.78
N ASN A 77 7.25 14.61 9.97
CA ASN A 77 7.49 13.86 11.21
C ASN A 77 6.85 12.47 11.18
N ASN A 78 5.60 12.37 10.70
CA ASN A 78 4.92 11.09 10.57
C ASN A 78 5.58 10.21 9.49
N VAL A 79 6.11 10.80 8.41
CA VAL A 79 6.91 10.06 7.42
C VAL A 79 8.17 9.47 8.04
N SER A 80 8.89 10.22 8.88
CA SER A 80 10.06 9.69 9.59
C SER A 80 9.68 8.51 10.49
N GLN A 81 8.57 8.61 11.22
CA GLN A 81 8.06 7.51 12.05
C GLN A 81 7.65 6.28 11.22
N LEU A 82 7.06 6.48 10.04
CA LEU A 82 6.76 5.38 9.11
C LEU A 82 8.03 4.68 8.61
N ILE A 83 9.12 5.44 8.42
CA ILE A 83 10.44 4.88 8.09
C ILE A 83 10.99 4.06 9.27
N GLU A 84 10.96 4.62 10.49
CA GLU A 84 11.40 3.93 11.73
C GLU A 84 10.62 2.64 11.98
N SER A 85 9.33 2.60 11.64
CA SER A 85 8.48 1.41 11.77
C SER A 85 8.76 0.31 10.72
N CYS A 86 9.67 0.57 9.78
CA CYS A 86 10.04 -0.25 8.63
C CYS A 86 8.87 -0.51 7.65
N LEU A 87 7.87 0.37 7.62
CA LEU A 87 6.76 0.30 6.66
C LEU A 87 7.16 0.84 5.29
N ILE A 88 7.99 1.88 5.28
CA ILE A 88 8.52 2.52 4.08
C ILE A 88 10.02 2.77 4.22
N SER A 89 10.71 2.95 3.11
CA SER A 89 12.10 3.37 3.05
C SER A 89 12.22 4.52 2.07
N ARG A 90 13.00 5.55 2.40
CA ARG A 90 13.20 6.69 1.50
C ARG A 90 14.23 6.33 0.43
N ILE A 91 13.86 6.49 -0.84
CA ILE A 91 14.78 6.35 -1.97
C ILE A 91 15.34 7.73 -2.34
N ALA A 92 14.44 8.70 -2.54
CA ALA A 92 14.80 10.06 -2.92
C ALA A 92 13.82 11.10 -2.31
N ARG A 93 13.90 12.35 -2.78
CA ARG A 93 12.97 13.40 -2.34
C ARG A 93 11.57 13.08 -2.86
N ASN A 94 10.62 12.93 -1.93
CA ASN A 94 9.23 12.53 -2.21
C ASN A 94 9.10 11.18 -2.92
N GLU A 95 10.11 10.31 -2.79
CA GLU A 95 10.12 8.98 -3.37
C GLU A 95 10.45 7.94 -2.30
N PHE A 96 9.56 6.96 -2.15
CA PHE A 96 9.60 6.00 -1.06
C PHE A 96 9.32 4.59 -1.57
N LEU A 97 10.11 3.61 -1.12
CA LEU A 97 9.82 2.21 -1.30
C LEU A 97 8.88 1.73 -0.19
N VAL A 98 7.76 1.11 -0.55
CA VAL A 98 6.89 0.45 0.42
C VAL A 98 7.34 -0.99 0.64
N ASN A 99 7.46 -1.37 1.90
CA ASN A 99 7.91 -2.70 2.26
C ASN A 99 6.90 -3.77 1.79
N LYS A 100 7.39 -4.65 0.90
CA LYS A 100 6.61 -5.73 0.26
C LYS A 100 6.00 -6.72 1.25
N LYS A 101 6.55 -6.82 2.47
CA LYS A 101 5.95 -7.61 3.55
C LYS A 101 4.55 -7.12 3.92
N TYR A 102 4.28 -5.83 3.75
CA TYR A 102 3.07 -5.19 4.27
C TYR A 102 2.10 -4.76 3.17
N ALA A 103 2.61 -4.28 2.04
CA ALA A 103 1.78 -3.89 0.91
C ALA A 103 2.47 -4.25 -0.38
N VAL A 104 1.73 -4.75 -1.36
CA VAL A 104 2.21 -4.95 -2.71
C VAL A 104 1.17 -4.47 -3.71
N LYS A 105 1.59 -3.65 -4.66
CA LYS A 105 0.79 -3.28 -5.83
C LYS A 105 1.31 -4.10 -6.99
N VAL A 106 0.47 -5.00 -7.46
CA VAL A 106 0.77 -5.93 -8.54
C VAL A 106 -0.38 -5.89 -9.52
N ASP A 107 -0.04 -5.98 -10.80
CA ASP A 107 -1.03 -6.18 -11.85
C ASP A 107 -1.68 -7.55 -11.67
N TRP A 108 -2.99 -7.56 -11.43
CA TRP A 108 -3.77 -8.76 -11.16
C TRP A 108 -3.64 -9.82 -12.26
N ALA A 109 -3.45 -9.41 -13.52
CA ALA A 109 -3.24 -10.32 -14.63
C ALA A 109 -2.00 -11.23 -14.44
N LYS A 110 -1.04 -10.79 -13.62
CA LYS A 110 0.24 -11.46 -13.36
C LYS A 110 0.28 -12.26 -12.05
N VAL A 111 -0.75 -12.16 -11.21
CA VAL A 111 -0.76 -12.76 -9.86
C VAL A 111 -1.67 -13.97 -9.82
N GLN A 112 -1.11 -15.12 -9.43
CA GLN A 112 -1.89 -16.36 -9.28
C GLN A 112 -2.36 -16.57 -7.84
N LYS A 113 -1.54 -16.23 -6.84
CA LYS A 113 -1.86 -16.44 -5.42
C LYS A 113 -1.05 -15.52 -4.50
N ILE A 114 -1.69 -14.96 -3.47
CA ILE A 114 -1.04 -14.29 -2.33
C ILE A 114 -1.41 -15.09 -1.07
N VAL A 115 -0.42 -15.55 -0.30
CA VAL A 115 -0.61 -16.29 0.96
C VAL A 115 0.02 -15.50 2.10
N TRP A 116 -0.76 -15.28 3.16
CA TRP A 116 -0.31 -14.70 4.42
C TRP A 116 -0.47 -15.75 5.51
N THR A 117 0.61 -16.15 6.15
CA THR A 117 0.60 -17.10 7.27
C THR A 117 1.15 -16.41 8.50
N THR A 118 0.31 -16.25 9.52
CA THR A 118 0.74 -15.80 10.86
C THR A 118 0.64 -16.96 11.83
N THR A 119 1.75 -17.27 12.47
CA THR A 119 1.85 -18.29 13.51
C THR A 119 1.95 -17.59 14.86
N TYR A 120 1.02 -17.91 15.76
CA TYR A 120 1.06 -17.47 17.15
C TYR A 120 1.60 -18.62 17.99
N SER A 121 2.76 -18.43 18.62
CA SER A 121 3.35 -19.40 19.54
C SER A 121 3.55 -18.77 20.92
N ASN A 122 3.90 -19.60 21.91
CA ASN A 122 4.25 -19.13 23.25
C ASN A 122 5.50 -18.23 23.27
N GLU A 123 6.29 -18.24 22.19
CA GLU A 123 7.54 -17.50 22.03
C GLU A 123 7.36 -16.17 21.27
N GLY A 124 6.19 -15.96 20.63
CA GLY A 124 5.89 -14.72 19.93
C GLY A 124 5.02 -14.89 18.69
N ILE A 125 5.02 -13.84 17.86
CA ILE A 125 4.25 -13.78 16.61
C ILE A 125 5.23 -13.86 15.44
N ASP A 126 5.10 -14.89 14.62
CA ASP A 126 5.85 -15.04 13.38
C ASP A 126 4.94 -14.88 12.16
N SER A 127 5.41 -14.17 11.12
CA SER A 127 4.58 -13.80 9.98
C SER A 127 5.35 -13.93 8.67
N THR A 128 4.86 -14.77 7.77
CA THR A 128 5.44 -14.98 6.44
C THR A 128 4.43 -14.64 5.34
N VAL A 129 4.93 -14.03 4.26
CA VAL A 129 4.11 -13.62 3.11
C VAL A 129 4.74 -14.18 1.85
N THR A 130 3.95 -14.94 1.09
CA THR A 130 4.39 -15.55 -0.18
C THR A 130 3.52 -15.06 -1.32
N ILE A 131 4.17 -14.55 -2.37
CA ILE A 131 3.51 -14.03 -3.57
C ILE A 131 3.96 -14.90 -4.75
N ALA A 132 3.01 -15.63 -5.36
CA ALA A 132 3.30 -16.53 -6.47
C ALA A 132 2.88 -15.86 -7.81
N PRO A 133 3.82 -15.67 -8.76
CA PRO A 133 3.50 -15.20 -10.10
C PRO A 133 2.72 -16.27 -10.89
N LYS A 134 1.92 -15.83 -11.85
CA LYS A 134 1.23 -16.74 -12.78
C LYS A 134 2.26 -17.45 -13.66
N LYS A 135 2.27 -18.79 -13.68
CA LYS A 135 3.06 -19.56 -14.64
C LYS A 135 2.60 -19.20 -16.06
N THR A 136 3.53 -18.79 -16.90
CA THR A 136 3.34 -18.66 -18.35
C THR A 136 3.58 -20.05 -18.95
N ASP A 137 2.52 -20.67 -19.47
CA ASP A 137 2.62 -21.82 -20.37
C ASP A 137 2.92 -21.35 -21.80
#